data_AF-A0A376Y723-F1
#
_entry.id   AF-A0A376Y723-F1
#
_cell.length_a   1.000
_cell.length_b   1.000
_cell.length_c   1.000
_cell.angle_alpha   90.00
_cell.angle_beta   90.00
_cell.angle_gamma   90.00
#
_symmetry.space_group_name_H-M   'P 1'
#
loop_
_entity.id
_entity.type
_entity.pdbx_description
1 polymer ?
#
loop_
_entity_poly.entity_id
_entity_poly.type
_entity_poly.pdbx_seq_one_letter_code
_entity_poly.pdbx_strand_id
1 'polypeptide(L)'
;MDAVVNAVEHYNEIKPQLLTTGGTSDGRFIARMGAQVVELGPVNATIHKINECVKRCRPAATCPYVSTYHGTARRLMSGSARGNKHGLAG
;
A
#
# COMPACT_ATOMS: atom_id res chain seq x y z
N MET A 1 8.46 -2.72 0.19
CA MET A 1 7.34 -3.59 -0.25
C MET A 1 6.57 -4.16 0.94
N ASP A 2 7.26 -4.81 1.90
CA ASP A 2 6.67 -5.67 2.94
C ASP A 2 5.63 -5.00 3.83
N ALA A 3 5.85 -3.72 4.19
CA ALA A 3 4.92 -2.99 5.04
C ALA A 3 3.51 -2.91 4.44
N VAL A 4 3.41 -2.77 3.12
CA VAL A 4 2.14 -2.72 2.39
C VAL A 4 1.51 -4.11 2.33
N VAL A 5 2.29 -5.13 1.93
CA VAL A 5 1.81 -6.53 1.82
C VAL A 5 1.26 -7.01 3.16
N ASN A 6 2.02 -6.84 4.24
CA ASN A 6 1.62 -7.26 5.58
C ASN A 6 0.39 -6.49 6.10
N ALA A 7 0.21 -5.23 5.68
CA ALA A 7 -0.98 -4.47 6.07
C ALA A 7 -2.21 -4.90 5.27
N VAL A 8 -2.08 -5.18 3.97
CA VAL A 8 -3.18 -5.69 3.15
C VAL A 8 -3.63 -7.06 3.65
N GLU A 9 -2.69 -7.99 3.85
CA GLU A 9 -2.96 -9.34 4.38
C GLU A 9 -3.67 -9.28 5.74
N HIS A 10 -3.22 -8.40 6.64
CA HIS A 10 -3.79 -8.30 7.98
C HIS A 10 -5.25 -7.78 8.00
N TYR A 11 -5.59 -6.79 7.18
CA TYR A 11 -6.93 -6.17 7.21
C TYR A 11 -7.92 -6.73 6.19
N ASN A 12 -7.43 -7.40 5.15
CA ASN A 12 -8.25 -7.90 4.05
C ASN A 12 -8.21 -9.43 3.95
N GLU A 13 -7.37 -10.10 4.75
CA GLU A 13 -7.18 -11.56 4.76
C GLU A 13 -6.79 -12.14 3.39
N ILE A 14 -6.23 -11.28 2.53
CA ILE A 14 -5.85 -11.59 1.16
C ILE A 14 -4.43 -11.11 0.93
N LYS A 15 -3.62 -11.98 0.31
CA LYS A 15 -2.31 -11.61 -0.20
C LYS A 15 -2.45 -10.79 -1.48
N PRO A 16 -1.95 -9.54 -1.54
CA PRO A 16 -2.03 -8.74 -2.76
C PRO A 16 -1.16 -9.34 -3.85
N GLN A 17 -1.64 -9.27 -5.09
CA GLN A 17 -0.81 -9.53 -6.26
C GLN A 17 0.11 -8.32 -6.51
N LEU A 18 1.37 -8.59 -6.82
CA LEU A 18 2.35 -7.56 -7.15
C LEU A 18 2.37 -7.41 -8.68
N LEU A 19 1.70 -6.38 -9.17
CA LEU A 19 1.51 -6.15 -10.61
C LEU A 19 2.23 -4.88 -11.06
N THR A 20 2.67 -4.90 -12.32
CA THR A 20 3.20 -3.72 -13.05
C THR A 20 2.28 -3.34 -14.23
N THR A 21 1.10 -3.96 -14.29
CA THR A 21 0.08 -3.70 -15.30
C THR A 21 -0.85 -2.57 -14.84
N GLY A 22 -1.51 -1.91 -15.79
CA GLY A 22 -2.42 -0.81 -15.52
C GLY A 22 -1.97 0.49 -16.19
N GLY A 23 -2.57 1.61 -15.77
CA GLY A 23 -2.30 2.94 -16.31
C GLY A 23 -0.96 3.52 -15.86
N THR A 24 -0.91 4.85 -15.74
CA THR A 24 0.28 5.58 -15.29
C THR A 24 0.02 6.34 -14.00
N SER A 25 1.05 6.48 -13.17
CA SER A 25 1.02 7.33 -11.98
C SER A 25 2.22 8.28 -11.95
N ASP A 26 2.19 9.24 -11.03
CA ASP A 26 3.33 10.13 -10.75
C ASP A 26 4.46 9.43 -9.98
N GLY A 27 4.29 8.16 -9.63
CA GLY A 27 5.33 7.31 -9.07
C GLY A 27 6.61 7.28 -9.92
N ARG A 28 6.49 7.41 -11.25
CA ARG A 28 7.64 7.48 -12.17
C ARG A 28 8.58 8.66 -11.91
N PHE A 29 8.05 9.78 -11.41
CA PHE A 29 8.86 10.94 -11.07
C PHE A 29 9.50 10.78 -9.69
N ILE A 30 8.75 10.23 -8.73
CA ILE A 30 9.23 9.97 -7.36
C ILE A 30 10.34 8.92 -7.35
N ALA A 31 10.21 7.87 -8.16
CA ALA A 31 11.21 6.82 -8.28
C ALA A 31 12.60 7.34 -8.70
N ARG A 32 12.67 8.45 -9.45
CA ARG A 32 13.94 9.10 -9.84
C ARG A 32 14.71 9.66 -8.65
N MET A 33 14.05 9.86 -7.51
CA MET A 33 14.68 10.28 -6.26
C MET A 33 15.31 9.10 -5.48
N GLY A 34 15.26 7.87 -6.01
CA GLY A 34 15.76 6.67 -5.33
C GLY A 34 14.81 6.11 -4.27
N ALA A 35 13.56 6.60 -4.21
CA ALA A 35 12.55 6.11 -3.27
C ALA A 35 11.94 4.78 -3.72
N GLN A 36 11.60 3.91 -2.76
CA GLN A 36 10.73 2.76 -3.03
C GLN A 36 9.30 3.26 -3.25
N VAL A 37 8.74 2.97 -4.42
CA VAL A 37 7.38 3.38 -4.80
C VAL A 37 6.49 2.15 -4.93
N VAL A 38 5.34 2.19 -4.28
CA VAL A 38 4.28 1.16 -4.38
C VAL A 38 2.95 1.88 -4.56
N GLU A 39 2.11 1.35 -5.43
CA GLU A 39 0.75 1.83 -5.63
C GLU A 39 -0.27 0.93 -4.93
N LEU A 40 -1.19 1.54 -4.20
CA LEU A 40 -2.30 0.89 -3.54
C LEU A 40 -3.51 1.81 -3.67
N GLY A 41 -4.64 1.26 -4.11
CA GLY A 41 -5.85 2.03 -4.40
C GLY A 41 -7.12 1.18 -4.42
N PRO A 42 -8.30 1.80 -4.57
CA PRO A 42 -9.56 1.08 -4.71
C PRO A 42 -9.65 0.42 -6.09
N VAL A 43 -10.74 -0.34 -6.31
CA VAL A 43 -11.02 -0.96 -7.61
C VAL A 43 -11.11 0.10 -8.71
N ASN A 44 -10.32 -0.05 -9.76
CA ASN A 44 -10.20 0.92 -10.86
C ASN A 44 -11.17 0.68 -12.04
N ALA A 45 -12.12 -0.25 -11.94
CA ALA A 45 -12.94 -0.68 -13.08
C ALA A 45 -13.81 0.45 -13.71
N THR A 46 -14.11 1.49 -12.95
CA THR A 46 -15.02 2.58 -13.31
C THR A 46 -14.33 3.93 -13.50
N ILE A 47 -13.00 4.03 -13.31
CA ILE A 47 -12.27 5.29 -13.49
C ILE A 47 -12.38 5.74 -14.97
N HIS A 48 -12.52 7.04 -15.20
CA HIS A 48 -12.69 7.63 -16.53
C HIS A 48 -13.93 7.16 -17.30
N LYS A 49 -14.98 6.71 -16.61
CA LYS A 49 -16.28 6.34 -17.20
C LYS A 49 -17.41 7.18 -16.61
N ILE A 50 -18.51 7.31 -17.35
CA ILE A 50 -19.76 7.89 -16.82
C ILE A 50 -20.23 7.04 -15.64
N ASN A 51 -20.73 7.68 -14.58
CA ASN A 51 -21.12 7.05 -13.31
C ASN A 51 -19.95 6.37 -12.58
N GLU A 52 -18.75 6.99 -12.62
CA GLU A 52 -17.62 6.60 -11.78
C GLU A 52 -18.03 6.45 -10.31
N CYS A 53 -17.66 5.33 -9.71
CA CYS A 53 -18.02 5.04 -8.33
C CYS A 53 -17.02 4.10 -7.66
N VAL A 54 -16.98 4.19 -6.34
CA VAL A 54 -16.20 3.30 -5.46
C VAL A 54 -17.13 2.63 -4.45
N LYS A 55 -16.82 1.37 -4.09
CA LYS A 55 -17.55 0.68 -3.02
C LYS A 55 -17.35 1.43 -1.70
N ARG A 56 -18.45 1.86 -1.10
CA ARG A 56 -18.44 2.54 0.20
C ARG A 56 -18.42 1.51 1.32
N CYS A 57 -17.53 1.68 2.28
CA CYS A 57 -17.58 0.95 3.54
C CYS A 57 -18.06 1.89 4.65
N ARG A 58 -18.92 1.41 5.55
CA ARG A 58 -19.41 2.17 6.71
C ARG A 58 -19.29 1.32 7.98
N PRO A 59 -18.83 1.89 9.11
CA PRO A 59 -18.27 3.25 9.26
C PRO A 59 -16.88 3.40 8.62
N ALA A 60 -16.54 4.62 8.16
CA ALA A 60 -15.28 4.87 7.43
C ALA A 60 -14.03 4.57 8.29
N ALA A 61 -14.13 4.76 9.61
CA ALA A 61 -13.05 4.48 10.56
C ALA A 61 -12.67 3.00 10.66
N THR A 62 -13.59 2.08 10.32
CA THR A 62 -13.34 0.63 10.28
C THR A 62 -13.22 0.10 8.85
N CYS A 63 -13.16 0.98 7.85
CA CYS A 63 -12.97 0.57 6.47
C CYS A 63 -11.59 -0.07 6.32
N PRO A 64 -11.50 -1.36 5.88
CA PRO A 64 -10.22 -2.04 5.67
C PRO A 64 -9.24 -1.21 4.84
N TYR A 65 -9.76 -0.48 3.83
CA TYR A 65 -8.97 0.42 3.00
C TYR A 65 -8.22 1.49 3.81
N VAL A 66 -8.91 2.21 4.70
CA VAL A 66 -8.32 3.23 5.57
C VAL A 66 -7.36 2.59 6.58
N SER A 67 -7.79 1.48 7.18
CA SER A 67 -6.98 0.70 8.13
C SER A 67 -5.67 0.23 7.50
N THR A 68 -5.66 -0.18 6.23
CA THR A 68 -4.45 -0.58 5.51
C THR A 68 -3.45 0.57 5.37
N TYR A 69 -3.87 1.80 5.05
CA TYR A 69 -2.95 2.95 5.02
C TYR A 69 -2.37 3.24 6.40
N HIS A 70 -3.22 3.30 7.43
CA HIS A 70 -2.75 3.52 8.80
C HIS A 70 -1.79 2.42 9.26
N GLY A 71 -2.09 1.16 8.96
CA GLY A 71 -1.24 0.02 9.29
C GLY A 71 0.09 0.03 8.54
N THR A 72 0.10 0.50 7.28
CA THR A 72 1.32 0.66 6.48
C THR A 72 2.19 1.76 7.08
N ALA A 73 1.63 2.95 7.32
CA ALA A 73 2.34 4.07 7.92
C ALA A 73 2.94 3.68 9.28
N ARG A 74 2.14 3.04 10.15
CA ARG A 74 2.62 2.53 11.44
C ARG A 74 3.80 1.58 11.28
N ARG A 75 3.75 0.64 10.33
CA ARG A 75 4.84 -0.32 10.07
C ARG A 75 6.11 0.35 9.55
N LEU A 76 5.99 1.33 8.66
CA LEU A 76 7.13 2.10 8.15
C LEU A 76 7.79 2.93 9.25
N MET A 77 6.99 3.66 10.05
CA MET A 77 7.51 4.53 11.10
C MET A 77 8.05 3.74 12.30
N SER A 78 7.44 2.62 12.67
CA SER A 78 7.92 1.75 13.74
C SER A 78 9.12 0.88 13.34
N GLY A 79 9.32 0.66 12.03
CA GLY A 79 10.50 -0.01 11.47
C GLY A 79 11.77 0.84 11.54
N SER A 80 11.66 2.17 11.61
CA SER A 80 12.82 3.07 11.71
C SER A 80 13.61 2.92 13.03
N ALA A 81 13.07 2.23 14.03
CA ALA A 81 13.78 1.88 15.27
C ALA A 81 14.52 0.53 15.20
N ARG A 82 14.47 -0.19 14.07
CA ARG A 82 15.18 -1.46 13.84
C ARG A 82 16.16 -1.34 12.67
N GLY A 83 16.97 -0.29 12.69
CA GLY A 83 18.22 -0.25 11.92
C GLY A 83 19.32 -1.00 12.67
N ASN A 84 19.97 -1.93 11.98
CA ASN A 84 21.18 -2.66 12.38
C ASN A 84 21.02 -3.85 13.34
N LYS A 85 20.67 -5.00 12.80
CA LYS A 85 21.27 -6.27 13.26
C LYS A 85 21.38 -7.24 12.09
N HIS A 86 22.31 -6.95 11.19
CA HIS A 86 23.02 -7.94 10.36
C HIS A 86 24.47 -7.48 10.27
N GLY A 87 25.18 -7.69 11.37
CA GLY A 87 26.64 -7.69 11.46
C GLY A 87 27.01 -8.84 12.38
N LEU A 88 27.85 -9.75 11.88
CA LEU A 88 28.51 -10.86 12.58
C LEU A 88 27.64 -12.07 12.96
N ALA A 89 27.50 -13.00 12.01
CA ALA A 89 27.81 -14.41 12.22
C ALA A 89 28.74 -14.77 11.04
N GLY A 90 29.99 -15.15 11.25
CA GLY A 90 30.41 -16.30 12.04
C GLY A 90 30.62 -17.43 11.05
#